data_AF-A0A520NQB2-F1
#
_entry.id   AF-A0A520NQB2-F1
#
_cell.length_a   1.000
_cell.length_b   1.000
_cell.length_c   1.000
_cell.angle_alpha   90.00
_cell.angle_beta   90.00
_cell.angle_gamma   90.00
#
_symmetry.space_group_name_H-M   'P 1'
#
loop_
_entity.id
_entity.type
_entity.pdbx_description
1 polymer ?
#
loop_
_entity_poly.entity_id
_entity_poly.type
_entity_poly.pdbx_seq_one_letter_code
_entity_poly.pdbx_strand_id
1 'polypeptide(L)'
;MDSRNHRLCCNENRIGSPILVLQPTLDKAQAFSKDRLATMLRDTPCLKNKVRDPRSRDSGNTTLHKSFPGGHVTIAGSNSPSSLASRPIRVVFADEVDRYPPSAGAEGDPVQLARKRSATFHNRKLVLTSTPTIRDASRIETAYDASDRRRYLVPCGDCGEAHALEWANVRWPEDRPELAIYVCPCCGSAWDDVTRQRAIQKSRWEATAPFKGTAGFHLSGLYSPWTSLGDAAKDFFAAKKLPEQLRVWVNTYLGETWEDQGEQIDDTSVADRREDWGDNLPDDVVLITCGVDVQDDRFELEVVGWGRDEECWSLDYQVIYGDPSGTSSTTI
;
A
#
# COMPACT_ATOMS: atom_id res chain seq x y z
N MET A 1 -8.82 3.95 48.22
CA MET A 1 -8.21 2.87 47.40
C MET A 1 -9.03 2.80 46.12
N ASP A 2 -8.59 3.14 44.92
CA ASP A 2 -7.31 3.62 44.40
C ASP A 2 -7.65 4.61 43.26
N SER A 3 -7.36 5.90 43.45
CA SER A 3 -7.65 7.00 42.51
C SER A 3 -6.45 7.32 41.60
N ARG A 4 -5.55 6.34 41.36
CA ARG A 4 -4.26 6.56 40.68
C ARG A 4 -4.23 6.37 39.16
N ASN A 5 -5.34 6.13 38.47
CA ASN A 5 -5.33 5.87 37.02
C ASN A 5 -5.77 7.03 36.09
N HIS A 6 -5.88 8.26 36.58
CA HIS A 6 -6.19 9.44 35.74
C HIS A 6 -5.11 10.54 35.74
N ARG A 7 -3.90 10.25 36.26
CA ARG A 7 -2.79 11.22 36.37
C ARG A 7 -1.55 10.88 35.54
N LEU A 8 -1.72 10.25 34.37
CA LEU A 8 -0.60 9.96 33.45
C LEU A 8 -0.54 10.85 32.20
N CYS A 9 -1.60 11.60 31.86
CA CYS A 9 -1.59 12.42 30.63
C CYS A 9 -1.08 13.87 30.79
N CYS A 10 -0.99 14.42 32.01
CA CYS A 10 -0.76 15.86 32.19
C CYS A 10 0.55 16.25 32.91
N ASN A 11 1.42 15.28 33.26
CA ASN A 11 2.65 15.56 34.04
C ASN A 11 3.98 15.35 33.28
N GLU A 12 3.95 15.12 31.97
CA GLU A 12 5.17 15.14 31.14
C GLU A 12 5.33 16.50 30.45
N ASN A 13 5.63 17.52 31.24
CA ASN A 13 6.19 18.77 30.74
C ASN A 13 7.69 18.57 30.43
N ARG A 14 8.04 17.52 29.65
CA ARG A 14 9.43 17.12 29.39
C ARG A 14 9.69 16.92 27.89
N ILE A 15 10.39 17.93 27.36
CA ILE A 15 11.11 17.99 26.08
C ILE A 15 10.18 18.15 24.87
N GLY A 16 9.89 19.41 24.53
CA GLY A 16 9.45 19.73 23.19
C GLY A 16 10.43 19.16 22.15
N SER A 17 9.91 18.83 20.98
CA SER A 17 10.65 18.09 19.96
C SER A 17 10.51 18.77 18.61
N PRO A 18 11.56 18.81 17.78
CA PRO A 18 11.41 19.12 16.38
C PRO A 18 10.70 17.94 15.69
N ILE A 19 9.59 18.25 15.01
CA ILE A 19 8.72 17.29 14.31
C ILE A 19 8.67 17.71 12.84
N LEU A 20 8.80 16.73 11.94
CA LEU A 20 8.58 16.90 10.50
C LEU A 20 7.34 16.09 10.11
N VAL A 21 6.41 16.74 9.43
CA VAL A 21 5.26 16.10 8.76
C VAL A 21 5.48 16.19 7.26
N LEU A 22 5.62 15.06 6.61
CA LEU A 22 5.72 14.96 5.16
C LEU A 22 4.38 14.60 4.56
N GLN A 23 4.09 15.29 3.46
CA GLN A 23 2.91 15.10 2.62
C GLN A 23 3.38 14.94 1.17
N PRO A 24 2.58 14.33 0.28
CA PRO A 24 3.02 14.07 -1.11
C PRO A 24 3.39 15.33 -1.90
N THR A 25 2.70 16.44 -1.64
CA THR A 25 2.94 17.71 -2.33
C THR A 25 2.91 18.88 -1.34
N LEU A 26 3.48 20.02 -1.76
CA LEU A 26 3.43 21.26 -0.97
C LEU A 26 1.99 21.73 -0.71
N ASP A 27 1.08 21.55 -1.68
CA ASP A 27 -0.31 21.95 -1.54
C ASP A 27 -1.04 21.09 -0.50
N LYS A 28 -0.81 19.78 -0.50
CA LYS A 28 -1.32 18.87 0.54
C LYS A 28 -0.75 19.21 1.91
N ALA A 29 0.52 19.61 1.99
CA ALA A 29 1.13 20.10 3.22
C ALA A 29 0.43 21.36 3.76
N GLN A 30 0.11 22.32 2.88
CA GLN A 30 -0.63 23.52 3.27
C GLN A 30 -2.06 23.21 3.72
N ALA A 31 -2.77 22.35 2.99
CA ALA A 31 -4.13 21.90 3.33
C ALA A 31 -4.14 21.18 4.69
N PHE A 32 -3.23 20.22 4.91
CA PHE A 32 -3.06 19.55 6.21
C PHE A 32 -2.86 20.56 7.35
N SER A 33 -2.02 21.57 7.13
CA SER A 33 -1.72 22.57 8.16
C SER A 33 -2.93 23.43 8.55
N LYS A 34 -3.68 23.88 7.54
CA LYS A 34 -4.83 24.79 7.70
C LYS A 34 -6.06 24.04 8.20
N ASP A 35 -6.37 22.90 7.60
CA ASP A 35 -7.66 22.24 7.79
C ASP A 35 -7.61 21.26 8.97
N ARG A 36 -6.50 20.54 9.14
CA ARG A 36 -6.37 19.51 10.19
C ARG A 36 -5.61 20.03 11.40
N LEU A 37 -4.37 20.47 11.22
CA LEU A 37 -3.51 20.83 12.35
C LEU A 37 -4.00 22.09 13.07
N ALA A 38 -4.40 23.14 12.34
CA ALA A 38 -4.90 24.36 12.99
C ALA A 38 -6.22 24.11 13.73
N THR A 39 -7.14 23.35 13.14
CA THR A 39 -8.39 22.90 13.77
C THR A 39 -8.12 22.11 15.04
N MET A 40 -7.22 21.11 14.99
CA MET A 40 -6.83 20.33 16.18
C MET A 40 -6.26 21.21 17.30
N LEU A 41 -5.39 22.17 16.96
CA LEU A 41 -4.80 23.09 17.94
C LEU A 41 -5.85 24.02 18.57
N ARG A 42 -6.83 24.49 17.79
CA ARG A 42 -7.93 25.35 18.26
C ARG A 42 -8.88 24.60 19.18
N ASP A 43 -9.25 23.38 18.82
CA ASP A 43 -10.32 22.62 19.47
C ASP A 43 -9.83 21.80 20.67
N THR A 44 -8.51 21.73 20.90
CA THR A 44 -7.91 21.01 22.03
C THR A 44 -7.57 21.97 23.19
N PRO A 45 -8.31 21.94 24.32
CA PRO A 45 -8.14 22.93 25.39
C PRO A 45 -6.74 23.01 25.99
N CYS A 46 -6.03 21.88 26.14
CA CYS A 46 -4.68 21.85 26.71
C CYS A 46 -3.58 22.39 25.78
N LEU A 47 -3.87 22.52 24.47
CA LEU A 47 -2.96 23.07 23.46
C LEU A 47 -3.22 24.55 23.18
N LYS A 48 -4.34 25.08 23.68
CA LYS A 48 -4.71 26.49 23.52
C LYS A 48 -3.59 27.39 24.05
N ASN A 49 -3.19 28.37 23.24
CA ASN A 49 -2.10 29.32 23.51
C ASN A 49 -0.68 28.71 23.61
N LYS A 50 -0.50 27.40 23.34
CA LYS A 50 0.84 26.77 23.31
C LYS A 50 1.55 26.96 21.98
N VAL A 51 0.79 27.05 20.90
CA VAL A 51 1.25 27.44 19.57
C VAL A 51 0.73 28.86 19.34
N ARG A 52 1.61 29.80 19.00
CA ARG A 52 1.19 31.18 18.71
C ARG A 52 0.38 31.21 17.41
N ASP A 53 -0.47 32.22 17.26
CA ASP A 53 -1.06 32.51 15.95
C ASP A 53 -0.01 33.19 15.04
N PRO A 54 -0.02 32.95 13.73
CA PRO A 54 0.86 33.64 12.79
C PRO A 54 0.47 35.12 12.71
N ARG A 55 1.09 35.96 13.55
CA ARG A 55 0.98 37.43 13.46
C ARG A 55 1.99 37.94 12.44
N SER A 56 1.64 38.99 11.70
CA SER A 56 2.42 39.57 10.59
C SER A 56 3.84 40.04 10.92
N ARG A 57 4.29 39.96 12.18
CA ARG A 57 5.62 40.40 12.65
C ARG A 57 6.44 39.31 13.36
N ASP A 58 5.94 38.07 13.46
CA ASP A 58 6.64 36.96 14.11
C ASP A 58 7.12 35.96 13.02
N SER A 59 8.36 36.13 12.54
CA SER A 59 8.93 35.32 11.44
C SER A 59 9.12 33.84 11.78
N GLY A 60 9.03 33.47 13.07
CA GLY A 60 9.20 32.10 13.56
C GLY A 60 7.96 31.20 13.46
N ASN A 61 6.83 31.71 12.95
CA ASN A 61 5.59 30.96 12.85
C ASN A 61 4.87 31.22 11.52
N THR A 62 4.89 30.23 10.63
CA THR A 62 4.28 30.29 9.30
C THR A 62 3.27 29.16 9.14
N THR A 63 2.53 29.15 8.03
CA THR A 63 1.59 28.06 7.72
C THR A 63 2.29 26.68 7.76
N LEU A 64 3.51 26.57 7.27
CA LEU A 64 4.23 25.29 7.19
C LEU A 64 5.23 25.08 8.34
N HIS A 65 5.32 26.04 9.27
CA HIS A 65 6.25 25.95 10.38
C HIS A 65 5.60 26.54 11.64
N LYS A 66 5.20 25.65 12.56
CA LYS A 66 4.54 26.03 13.81
C LYS A 66 5.47 25.85 15.00
N SER A 67 5.87 26.95 15.62
CA SER A 67 6.76 26.94 16.79
C SER A 67 5.99 26.87 18.11
N PHE A 68 6.52 26.13 19.08
CA PHE A 68 5.96 26.00 20.43
C PHE A 68 7.08 25.83 21.47
N PRO A 69 6.81 26.01 22.78
CA PRO A 69 7.83 25.85 23.81
C PRO A 69 8.53 24.48 23.73
N GLY A 70 9.83 24.51 23.44
CA GLY A 70 10.69 23.33 23.34
C GLY A 70 10.76 22.68 21.96
N GLY A 71 10.01 23.14 20.94
CA GLY A 71 10.07 22.48 19.63
C GLY A 71 9.31 23.20 18.53
N HIS A 72 9.16 22.52 17.40
CA HIS A 72 8.39 23.01 16.26
C HIS A 72 7.82 21.86 15.45
N VAL A 73 6.72 22.12 14.74
CA VAL A 73 6.21 21.26 13.68
C VAL A 73 6.52 21.93 12.36
N THR A 74 7.40 21.31 11.58
CA THR A 74 7.66 21.68 10.18
C THR A 74 6.84 20.73 9.29
N ILE A 75 6.16 21.28 8.29
CA ILE A 75 5.35 20.52 7.34
C ILE A 75 5.96 20.76 5.95
N ALA A 76 6.24 19.70 5.22
CA ALA A 76 6.91 19.78 3.93
C ALA A 76 6.27 18.85 2.89
N GLY A 77 6.34 19.26 1.63
CA GLY A 77 6.05 18.38 0.50
C GLY A 77 7.26 17.48 0.22
N SER A 78 7.02 16.21 -0.11
CA SER A 78 8.07 15.25 -0.45
C SER A 78 8.80 15.59 -1.75
N ASN A 79 8.21 16.45 -2.59
CA ASN A 79 8.80 16.98 -3.82
C ASN A 79 9.81 18.14 -3.61
N SER A 80 10.01 18.63 -2.38
CA SER A 80 10.83 19.81 -2.09
C SER A 80 12.11 19.46 -1.29
N PRO A 81 13.26 19.30 -1.95
CA PRO A 81 14.51 18.90 -1.27
C PRO A 81 14.99 19.93 -0.26
N SER A 82 14.87 21.22 -0.60
CA SER A 82 15.25 22.33 0.29
C SER A 82 14.49 22.29 1.62
N SER A 83 13.23 21.85 1.60
CA SER A 83 12.41 21.70 2.81
C SER A 83 12.86 20.49 3.64
N LEU A 84 13.27 19.40 2.98
CA LEU A 84 13.75 18.16 3.59
C LEU A 84 15.17 18.28 4.18
N ALA A 85 16.04 19.11 3.59
CA ALA A 85 17.44 19.22 3.98
C ALA A 85 17.72 20.17 5.17
N SER A 86 16.74 20.99 5.56
CA SER A 86 17.02 22.24 6.28
C SER A 86 17.36 22.13 7.78
N ARG A 87 16.83 21.13 8.53
CA ARG A 87 16.85 21.16 10.02
C ARG A 87 17.03 19.77 10.64
N PRO A 88 17.65 19.64 11.83
CA PRO A 88 17.60 18.41 12.62
C PRO A 88 16.18 18.11 13.12
N ILE A 89 15.71 16.89 12.94
CA ILE A 89 14.33 16.47 13.27
C ILE A 89 14.35 15.21 14.12
N ARG A 90 13.66 15.19 15.27
CA ARG A 90 13.61 13.98 16.10
C ARG A 90 12.49 13.04 15.67
N VAL A 91 11.31 13.58 15.34
CA VAL A 91 10.13 12.80 14.97
C VAL A 91 9.74 13.12 13.54
N VAL A 92 9.71 12.11 12.67
CA VAL A 92 9.28 12.22 11.28
C VAL A 92 7.97 11.44 11.12
N PHE A 93 6.93 12.13 10.67
CA PHE A 93 5.68 11.55 10.21
C PHE A 93 5.63 11.70 8.70
N ALA A 94 5.71 10.61 7.95
CA ALA A 94 5.55 10.62 6.51
C ALA A 94 4.23 9.96 6.15
N ASP A 95 3.31 10.78 5.65
CA ASP A 95 1.94 10.37 5.32
C ASP A 95 1.75 10.25 3.81
N GLU A 96 0.93 9.30 3.39
CA GLU A 96 0.72 8.88 2.00
C GLU A 96 2.03 8.58 1.24
N VAL A 97 2.94 7.80 1.84
CA VAL A 97 4.30 7.57 1.29
C VAL A 97 4.33 6.92 -0.09
N ASP A 98 3.33 6.13 -0.48
CA ASP A 98 3.27 5.55 -1.83
C ASP A 98 2.98 6.59 -2.92
N ARG A 99 2.44 7.76 -2.54
CA ARG A 99 2.18 8.86 -3.49
C ARG A 99 3.38 9.79 -3.65
N TYR A 100 4.52 9.46 -3.05
CA TYR A 100 5.72 10.29 -3.14
C TYR A 100 6.40 10.08 -4.49
N PRO A 101 7.01 11.13 -5.07
CA PRO A 101 7.85 10.95 -6.24
C PRO A 101 9.03 10.04 -5.88
N PRO A 102 9.59 9.31 -6.86
CA PRO A 102 10.74 8.44 -6.64
C PRO A 102 11.95 9.20 -6.07
N SER A 103 12.09 10.47 -6.43
CA SER A 103 13.13 11.37 -5.96
C SER A 103 12.53 12.73 -5.60
N ALA A 104 13.00 13.33 -4.50
CA ALA A 104 12.80 14.75 -4.23
C ALA A 104 13.74 15.53 -5.16
N GLY A 105 13.21 16.10 -6.24
CA GLY A 105 14.05 16.76 -7.26
C GLY A 105 15.17 15.82 -7.73
N ALA A 106 16.43 16.26 -7.59
CA ALA A 106 17.63 15.47 -7.92
C ALA A 106 18.34 14.86 -6.69
N GLU A 107 17.77 14.93 -5.48
CA GLU A 107 18.45 14.55 -4.23
C GLU A 107 18.14 13.12 -3.74
N GLY A 108 17.29 12.36 -4.45
CA GLY A 108 16.95 10.97 -4.14
C GLY A 108 15.71 10.82 -3.26
N ASP A 109 15.53 9.63 -2.68
CA ASP A 109 14.28 9.24 -2.01
C ASP A 109 13.91 10.20 -0.84
N PRO A 110 12.70 10.80 -0.86
CA PRO A 110 12.27 11.77 0.15
C PRO A 110 12.25 11.23 1.59
N VAL A 111 11.85 9.97 1.78
CA VAL A 111 11.78 9.32 3.10
C VAL A 111 13.18 9.12 3.65
N GLN A 112 14.14 8.72 2.82
CA GLN A 112 15.54 8.57 3.24
C GLN A 112 16.19 9.92 3.57
N LEU A 113 15.91 10.96 2.80
CA LEU A 113 16.38 12.33 3.09
C LEU A 113 15.87 12.80 4.47
N ALA A 114 14.58 12.59 4.75
CA ALA A 114 13.98 12.91 6.04
C ALA A 114 14.55 12.06 7.18
N ARG A 115 14.75 10.75 6.95
CA ARG A 115 15.38 9.86 7.92
C ARG A 115 16.78 10.34 8.30
N LYS A 116 17.59 10.80 7.34
CA LYS A 116 18.92 11.36 7.60
C LYS A 116 18.87 12.61 8.50
N ARG A 117 17.80 13.41 8.47
CA ARG A 117 17.63 14.57 9.38
C ARG A 117 17.46 14.17 10.85
N SER A 118 17.10 12.92 11.10
CA SER A 118 16.93 12.38 12.46
C SER A 118 18.15 11.71 13.06
N ALA A 119 19.25 11.63 12.30
CA ALA A 119 20.46 10.93 12.71
C ALA A 119 21.06 11.43 14.03
N THR A 120 20.95 12.73 14.33
CA THR A 120 21.49 13.36 15.54
C THR A 120 20.72 13.02 16.82
N PHE A 121 19.54 12.41 16.71
CA PHE A 121 18.71 12.04 17.86
C PHE A 121 18.75 10.54 18.11
N HIS A 122 19.22 10.14 19.30
CA HIS A 122 19.26 8.73 19.72
C HIS A 122 17.85 8.14 19.95
N ASN A 123 16.91 8.96 20.39
CA ASN A 123 15.51 8.62 20.65
C ASN A 123 14.57 9.11 19.53
N ARG A 124 15.06 9.08 18.28
CA ARG A 124 14.27 9.44 17.09
C ARG A 124 13.09 8.50 16.88
N LYS A 125 12.06 8.99 16.20
CA LYS A 125 10.91 8.18 15.75
C LYS A 125 10.58 8.49 14.31
N LEU A 126 10.42 7.45 13.50
CA LEU A 126 9.95 7.53 12.11
C LEU A 126 8.63 6.76 12.01
N VAL A 127 7.61 7.40 11.47
CA VAL A 127 6.28 6.81 11.25
C VAL A 127 5.93 7.00 9.78
N LEU A 128 5.60 5.90 9.11
CA LEU A 128 5.17 5.89 7.71
C LEU A 128 3.72 5.42 7.66
N THR A 129 2.87 6.14 6.93
CA THR A 129 1.47 5.77 6.69
C THR A 129 1.15 5.91 5.21
N SER A 130 0.39 4.96 4.66
CA SER A 130 -0.09 5.01 3.28
C SER A 130 -1.10 3.89 3.04
N THR A 131 -1.83 3.98 1.93
CA THR A 131 -2.48 2.85 1.28
C THR A 131 -1.53 2.32 0.20
N PRO A 132 -1.22 1.01 0.18
CA PRO A 132 -0.34 0.46 -0.84
C PRO A 132 -0.90 0.63 -2.25
N THR A 133 -0.02 0.54 -3.24
CA THR A 133 -0.37 0.70 -4.66
C THR A 133 -0.07 -0.61 -5.41
N ILE A 134 0.99 -0.63 -6.22
CA ILE A 134 1.37 -1.78 -7.04
C ILE A 134 2.38 -2.62 -6.23
N ARG A 135 2.23 -3.94 -6.30
CA ARG A 135 3.17 -4.91 -5.71
C ARG A 135 4.59 -4.61 -6.18
N ASP A 136 5.56 -4.74 -5.28
CA ASP A 136 7.01 -4.52 -5.50
C ASP A 136 7.42 -3.06 -5.79
N ALA A 137 6.48 -2.18 -6.17
CA ALA A 137 6.71 -0.75 -6.32
C ALA A 137 6.28 0.05 -5.08
N SER A 138 5.42 -0.52 -4.23
CA SER A 138 4.87 0.16 -3.06
C SER A 138 5.92 0.31 -1.93
N ARG A 139 6.14 1.56 -1.52
CA ARG A 139 7.01 1.92 -0.39
C ARG A 139 6.46 1.42 0.94
N ILE A 140 5.15 1.51 1.15
CA ILE A 140 4.55 1.05 2.41
C ILE A 140 4.57 -0.47 2.51
N GLU A 141 4.37 -1.18 1.40
CA GLU A 141 4.52 -2.64 1.34
C GLU A 141 5.94 -3.04 1.72
N THR A 142 6.95 -2.47 1.06
CA THR A 142 8.37 -2.73 1.38
C THR A 142 8.68 -2.47 2.85
N ALA A 143 8.15 -1.37 3.42
CA ALA A 143 8.35 -1.02 4.82
C ALA A 143 7.61 -1.98 5.79
N TYR A 144 6.40 -2.41 5.43
CA TYR A 144 5.63 -3.39 6.19
C TYR A 144 6.32 -4.75 6.18
N ASP A 145 6.82 -5.18 5.02
CA ASP A 145 7.50 -6.46 4.87
C ASP A 145 8.80 -6.56 5.65
N ALA A 146 9.52 -5.44 5.80
CA ALA A 146 10.70 -5.33 6.63
C ALA A 146 10.42 -5.24 8.15
N SER A 147 9.15 -5.19 8.56
CA SER A 147 8.72 -5.03 9.96
C SER A 147 8.30 -6.34 10.64
N ASP A 148 7.74 -6.26 11.84
CA ASP A 148 7.10 -7.37 12.57
C ASP A 148 5.67 -7.73 12.09
N ARG A 149 5.16 -7.04 11.05
CA ARG A 149 3.94 -7.36 10.30
C ARG A 149 2.72 -7.62 11.19
N ARG A 150 2.35 -6.67 12.04
CA ARG A 150 1.21 -6.84 12.95
C ARG A 150 -0.11 -6.86 12.18
N ARG A 151 -0.99 -7.75 12.61
CA ARG A 151 -2.39 -7.85 12.19
C ARG A 151 -3.29 -7.62 13.40
N TYR A 152 -4.48 -7.09 13.17
CA TYR A 152 -5.45 -6.83 14.23
C TYR A 152 -6.40 -8.03 14.36
N LEU A 153 -6.13 -8.91 15.32
CA LEU A 153 -6.81 -10.19 15.45
C LEU A 153 -8.12 -10.04 16.23
N VAL A 154 -9.22 -10.43 15.59
CA VAL A 154 -10.59 -10.34 16.10
C VAL A 154 -11.01 -11.69 16.67
N PRO A 155 -11.33 -11.77 17.98
CA PRO A 155 -11.79 -13.01 18.59
C PRO A 155 -13.22 -13.33 18.14
N CYS A 156 -13.46 -14.58 17.74
CA CYS A 156 -14.81 -15.07 17.48
C CYS A 156 -15.61 -15.17 18.79
N GLY A 157 -16.87 -14.71 18.78
CA GLY A 157 -17.76 -14.80 19.94
C GLY A 157 -18.15 -16.24 20.31
N ASP A 158 -18.17 -17.15 19.32
CA ASP A 158 -18.66 -18.51 19.50
C ASP A 158 -17.52 -19.51 19.79
N CYS A 159 -16.46 -19.52 18.98
CA CYS A 159 -15.32 -20.44 19.18
C CYS A 159 -14.15 -19.84 19.96
N GLY A 160 -14.10 -18.51 20.17
CA GLY A 160 -13.00 -17.83 20.85
C GLY A 160 -11.73 -17.63 20.02
N GLU A 161 -11.59 -18.30 18.87
CA GLU A 161 -10.40 -18.23 18.02
C GLU A 161 -10.24 -16.83 17.40
N ALA A 162 -9.03 -16.27 17.47
CA ALA A 162 -8.74 -14.91 17.03
C ALA A 162 -8.06 -14.91 15.67
N HIS A 163 -8.59 -14.14 14.72
CA HIS A 163 -8.09 -14.12 13.35
C HIS A 163 -8.18 -12.71 12.74
N ALA A 164 -7.38 -12.44 11.72
CA ALA A 164 -7.52 -11.20 10.95
C ALA A 164 -8.78 -11.27 10.09
N LEU A 165 -9.47 -10.14 9.90
CA LEU A 165 -10.62 -10.09 8.99
C LEU A 165 -10.11 -10.08 7.55
N GLU A 166 -10.59 -11.03 6.76
CA GLU A 166 -10.21 -11.21 5.36
C GLU A 166 -11.45 -11.16 4.46
N TRP A 167 -11.29 -10.60 3.25
CA TRP A 167 -12.41 -10.45 2.32
C TRP A 167 -13.01 -11.79 1.88
N ALA A 168 -12.18 -12.84 1.78
CA ALA A 168 -12.61 -14.19 1.43
C ALA A 168 -13.66 -14.79 2.39
N ASN A 169 -13.77 -14.23 3.60
CA ASN A 169 -14.72 -14.62 4.62
C ASN A 169 -16.01 -13.79 4.59
N VAL A 170 -16.10 -12.76 3.73
CA VAL A 170 -17.36 -12.02 3.51
C VAL A 170 -18.20 -12.78 2.49
N ARG A 171 -19.45 -13.07 2.83
CA ARG A 171 -20.38 -13.84 2.02
C ARG A 171 -21.72 -13.14 1.92
N TRP A 172 -22.38 -13.25 0.78
CA TRP A 172 -23.73 -12.75 0.57
C TRP A 172 -24.49 -13.70 -0.37
N PRO A 173 -25.83 -13.74 -0.31
CA PRO A 173 -26.63 -14.49 -1.28
C PRO A 173 -26.46 -13.94 -2.70
N GLU A 174 -26.71 -14.77 -3.71
CA GLU A 174 -26.65 -14.38 -5.12
C GLU A 174 -27.49 -13.11 -5.39
N ASP A 175 -26.90 -12.18 -6.14
CA ASP A 175 -27.45 -10.86 -6.49
C ASP A 175 -27.93 -9.98 -5.31
N ARG A 176 -27.57 -10.31 -4.06
CA ARG A 176 -28.01 -9.59 -2.85
C ARG A 176 -26.83 -9.14 -1.96
N PRO A 177 -25.92 -8.29 -2.48
CA PRO A 177 -24.75 -7.82 -1.74
C PRO A 177 -25.10 -7.06 -0.46
N GLU A 178 -26.27 -6.42 -0.39
CA GLU A 178 -26.75 -5.72 0.81
C GLU A 178 -26.94 -6.62 2.05
N LEU A 179 -27.03 -7.93 1.85
CA LEU A 179 -27.15 -8.93 2.92
C LEU A 179 -25.82 -9.58 3.30
N ALA A 180 -24.70 -8.91 3.02
CA ALA A 180 -23.38 -9.44 3.32
C ALA A 180 -23.16 -9.66 4.82
N ILE A 181 -22.61 -10.82 5.12
CA ILE A 181 -22.20 -11.26 6.46
C ILE A 181 -20.72 -11.65 6.44
N TYR A 182 -20.09 -11.61 7.61
CA TYR A 182 -18.75 -12.14 7.78
C TYR A 182 -18.85 -13.55 8.38
N VAL A 183 -18.20 -14.53 7.78
CA VAL A 183 -18.21 -15.92 8.21
C VAL A 183 -16.90 -16.25 8.91
N CYS A 184 -16.96 -16.68 10.17
CA CYS A 184 -15.75 -17.07 10.90
C CYS A 184 -15.04 -18.25 10.20
N PRO A 185 -13.73 -18.14 9.88
CA PRO A 185 -12.99 -19.18 9.18
C PRO A 185 -12.76 -20.45 10.03
N CYS A 186 -12.90 -20.37 11.36
CA CYS A 186 -12.68 -21.49 12.27
C CYS A 186 -13.95 -22.34 12.47
N CYS A 187 -15.09 -21.70 12.78
CA CYS A 187 -16.32 -22.41 13.17
C CYS A 187 -17.53 -22.15 12.24
N GLY A 188 -17.39 -21.30 11.22
CA GLY A 188 -18.48 -20.99 10.28
C GLY A 188 -19.55 -20.05 10.83
N SER A 189 -19.39 -19.49 12.04
CA SER A 189 -20.33 -18.53 12.61
C SER A 189 -20.52 -17.30 11.73
N ALA A 190 -21.78 -16.94 11.47
CA ALA A 190 -22.15 -15.79 10.66
C ALA A 190 -22.29 -14.53 11.53
N TRP A 191 -21.58 -13.46 11.16
CA TRP A 191 -21.59 -12.18 11.85
C TRP A 191 -22.24 -11.13 10.96
N ASP A 192 -23.27 -10.49 11.49
CA ASP A 192 -23.76 -9.21 10.97
C ASP A 192 -22.83 -8.05 11.37
N ASP A 193 -23.12 -6.85 10.89
CA ASP A 193 -22.32 -5.67 11.21
C ASP A 193 -22.23 -5.40 12.71
N VAL A 194 -23.30 -5.63 13.47
CA VAL A 194 -23.34 -5.40 14.92
C VAL A 194 -22.42 -6.38 15.64
N THR A 195 -22.49 -7.67 15.31
CA THR A 195 -21.66 -8.73 15.87
C THR A 195 -20.20 -8.52 15.51
N ARG A 196 -19.92 -8.20 14.25
CA ARG A 196 -18.58 -7.83 13.75
C ARG A 196 -17.99 -6.67 14.56
N GLN A 197 -18.71 -5.57 14.75
CA GLN A 197 -18.22 -4.40 15.49
C GLN A 197 -17.97 -4.73 16.97
N ARG A 198 -18.84 -5.51 17.60
CA ARG A 198 -18.62 -5.99 19.00
C ARG A 198 -17.38 -6.87 19.12
N ALA A 199 -17.10 -7.70 18.11
CA ALA A 199 -15.90 -8.52 18.07
C ALA A 199 -14.63 -7.66 17.90
N ILE A 200 -14.66 -6.67 17.00
CA ILE A 200 -13.55 -5.70 16.77
C ILE A 200 -13.23 -4.88 18.03
N GLN A 201 -14.19 -4.62 18.93
CA GLN A 201 -13.87 -3.94 20.20
C GLN A 201 -13.01 -4.78 21.14
N LYS A 202 -12.94 -6.10 20.93
CA LYS A 202 -12.17 -7.06 21.74
C LYS A 202 -10.87 -7.51 21.07
N SER A 203 -10.53 -6.96 19.91
CA SER A 203 -9.34 -7.38 19.15
C SER A 203 -8.04 -6.83 19.71
N ARG A 204 -6.93 -7.45 19.31
CA ARG A 204 -5.57 -7.08 19.72
C ARG A 204 -4.62 -7.08 18.53
N TRP A 205 -3.58 -6.27 18.61
CA TRP A 205 -2.48 -6.33 17.65
C TRP A 205 -1.56 -7.49 17.98
N GLU A 206 -1.29 -8.34 17.00
CA GLU A 206 -0.37 -9.46 17.14
C GLU A 206 0.65 -9.45 16.01
N ALA A 207 1.92 -9.62 16.34
CA ALA A 207 3.01 -9.65 15.37
C ALA A 207 3.05 -11.00 14.66
N THR A 208 3.15 -10.98 13.34
CA THR A 208 3.25 -12.22 12.53
C THR A 208 4.69 -12.49 12.08
N ALA A 209 5.62 -11.56 12.33
CA ALA A 209 7.05 -11.71 12.09
C ALA A 209 7.89 -11.25 13.29
N PRO A 210 9.16 -11.69 13.43
CA PRO A 210 10.03 -11.27 14.52
C PRO A 210 10.31 -9.76 14.53
N PHE A 211 10.31 -9.15 15.71
CA PHE A 211 10.60 -7.73 15.86
C PHE A 211 12.08 -7.41 15.68
N LYS A 212 12.42 -6.66 14.63
CA LYS A 212 13.78 -6.21 14.30
C LYS A 212 13.99 -4.69 14.47
N GLY A 213 13.22 -4.07 15.36
CA GLY A 213 13.28 -2.62 15.63
C GLY A 213 12.22 -1.78 14.90
N THR A 214 11.45 -2.38 14.00
CA THR A 214 10.33 -1.73 13.29
C THR A 214 9.05 -2.47 13.56
N ALA A 215 8.03 -1.76 14.03
CA ALA A 215 6.68 -2.28 14.17
C ALA A 215 5.85 -1.86 12.95
N GLY A 216 5.26 -2.82 12.23
CA GLY A 216 4.39 -2.53 11.09
C GLY A 216 2.96 -2.98 11.38
N PHE A 217 2.00 -2.29 10.79
CA PHE A 217 0.58 -2.48 11.06
C PHE A 217 -0.18 -2.50 9.75
N HIS A 218 -1.06 -3.48 9.58
CA HIS A 218 -1.99 -3.55 8.46
C HIS A 218 -3.42 -3.54 8.99
N LEU A 219 -4.27 -2.71 8.39
CA LEU A 219 -5.69 -2.63 8.71
C LEU A 219 -6.48 -2.35 7.43
N SER A 220 -7.52 -3.15 7.19
CA SER A 220 -8.42 -2.99 6.05
C SER A 220 -9.72 -2.28 6.44
N GLY A 221 -10.53 -1.93 5.45
CA GLY A 221 -11.87 -1.36 5.58
C GLY A 221 -12.87 -2.30 6.26
N LEU A 222 -12.56 -3.61 6.38
CA LEU A 222 -13.38 -4.57 7.14
C LEU A 222 -13.49 -4.21 8.62
N TYR A 223 -12.54 -3.46 9.15
CA TYR A 223 -12.51 -2.99 10.54
C TYR A 223 -13.24 -1.66 10.74
N SER A 224 -13.70 -1.01 9.66
CA SER A 224 -14.35 0.31 9.69
C SER A 224 -15.69 0.25 10.45
N PRO A 225 -15.94 1.12 11.43
CA PRO A 225 -17.26 1.28 12.04
C PRO A 225 -18.22 2.09 11.16
N TRP A 226 -17.74 2.72 10.08
CA TRP A 226 -18.53 3.58 9.19
C TRP A 226 -18.98 2.88 7.92
N THR A 227 -18.40 1.73 7.59
CA THR A 227 -18.69 0.98 6.36
C THR A 227 -19.31 -0.36 6.73
N SER A 228 -20.56 -0.55 6.32
CA SER A 228 -21.26 -1.83 6.47
C SER A 228 -20.63 -2.89 5.56
N LEU A 229 -20.79 -4.17 5.91
CA LEU A 229 -20.39 -5.26 5.01
C LEU A 229 -21.21 -5.21 3.70
N GLY A 230 -22.47 -4.83 3.78
CA GLY A 230 -23.36 -4.73 2.63
C GLY A 230 -22.94 -3.65 1.63
N ASP A 231 -22.53 -2.48 2.11
CA ASP A 231 -22.03 -1.41 1.24
C ASP A 231 -20.66 -1.77 0.64
N ALA A 232 -19.77 -2.37 1.43
CA ALA A 232 -18.51 -2.89 0.91
C ALA A 232 -18.71 -3.95 -0.19
N ALA A 233 -19.71 -4.84 -0.02
CA ALA A 233 -20.04 -5.86 -1.01
C ALA A 233 -20.65 -5.25 -2.28
N LYS A 234 -21.46 -4.19 -2.17
CA LYS A 234 -21.96 -3.44 -3.34
C LYS A 234 -20.82 -2.76 -4.10
N ASP A 235 -19.92 -2.09 -3.38
CA ASP A 235 -18.76 -1.43 -3.96
C ASP A 235 -17.87 -2.45 -4.68
N PHE A 236 -17.61 -3.61 -4.06
CA PHE A 236 -16.89 -4.70 -4.69
C PHE A 236 -17.61 -5.25 -5.93
N PHE A 237 -18.93 -5.45 -5.85
CA PHE A 237 -19.73 -5.99 -6.95
C PHE A 237 -19.78 -5.06 -8.16
N ALA A 238 -19.72 -3.74 -7.94
CA ALA A 238 -19.56 -2.75 -8.99
C ALA A 238 -18.13 -2.75 -9.54
N ALA A 239 -17.13 -2.74 -8.65
CA ALA A 239 -15.71 -2.63 -9.00
C ALA A 239 -15.18 -3.85 -9.75
N LYS A 240 -15.63 -5.08 -9.42
CA LYS A 240 -15.13 -6.33 -10.03
C LYS A 240 -15.34 -6.42 -11.55
N LYS A 241 -16.18 -5.57 -12.14
CA LYS A 241 -16.46 -5.55 -13.58
C LYS A 241 -15.37 -4.85 -14.38
N LEU A 242 -14.55 -4.02 -13.73
CA LEU A 242 -13.55 -3.16 -14.39
C LEU A 242 -12.23 -3.28 -13.63
N PRO A 243 -11.13 -3.76 -14.26
CA PRO A 243 -9.85 -3.96 -13.58
C PRO A 243 -9.36 -2.72 -12.82
N GLU A 244 -9.50 -1.54 -13.42
CA GLU A 244 -9.14 -0.26 -12.82
C GLU A 244 -9.91 0.06 -11.53
N GLN A 245 -11.21 -0.24 -11.49
CA GLN A 245 -12.03 -0.02 -10.31
C GLN A 245 -11.72 -1.05 -9.23
N LEU A 246 -11.49 -2.30 -9.64
CA LEU A 246 -11.07 -3.36 -8.74
C LEU A 246 -9.72 -3.04 -8.08
N ARG A 247 -8.76 -2.52 -8.84
CA ARG A 247 -7.48 -2.01 -8.32
C ARG A 247 -7.67 -0.96 -7.23
N VAL A 248 -8.49 0.06 -7.50
CA VAL A 248 -8.80 1.10 -6.51
C VAL A 248 -9.41 0.48 -5.26
N TRP A 249 -10.35 -0.44 -5.42
CA TRP A 249 -11.01 -1.09 -4.30
C TRP A 249 -10.03 -1.95 -3.47
N VAL A 250 -9.17 -2.76 -4.08
CA VAL A 250 -8.15 -3.55 -3.38
C VAL A 250 -7.17 -2.65 -2.62
N ASN A 251 -6.61 -1.63 -3.27
CA ASN A 251 -5.64 -0.74 -2.65
C ASN A 251 -6.21 0.10 -1.50
N THR A 252 -7.43 0.64 -1.68
CA THR A 252 -7.98 1.63 -0.75
C THR A 252 -8.88 1.01 0.31
N TYR A 253 -9.67 -0.01 -0.04
CA TYR A 253 -10.55 -0.70 0.90
C TYR A 253 -9.83 -1.86 1.60
N LEU A 254 -9.15 -2.74 0.88
CA LEU A 254 -8.43 -3.85 1.54
C LEU A 254 -7.10 -3.41 2.15
N GLY A 255 -6.47 -2.36 1.60
CA GLY A 255 -5.14 -1.95 2.03
C GLY A 255 -4.07 -2.94 1.58
N GLU A 256 -4.32 -3.60 0.44
CA GLU A 256 -3.45 -4.63 -0.15
C GLU A 256 -2.87 -4.12 -1.47
N THR A 257 -1.69 -4.62 -1.85
CA THR A 257 -1.07 -4.29 -3.13
C THR A 257 -1.82 -4.94 -4.28
N TRP A 258 -1.81 -4.25 -5.42
CA TRP A 258 -2.36 -4.76 -6.66
C TRP A 258 -1.24 -5.37 -7.49
N GLU A 259 -1.52 -6.51 -8.08
CA GLU A 259 -0.66 -7.18 -9.05
C GLU A 259 -1.41 -7.18 -10.38
N ASP A 260 -0.84 -6.54 -11.39
CA ASP A 260 -1.41 -6.61 -12.72
C ASP A 260 -1.28 -8.05 -13.19
N GLN A 261 -2.42 -8.72 -13.34
CA GLN A 261 -2.44 -9.95 -14.12
C GLN A 261 -2.05 -9.53 -15.53
N GLY A 262 -0.85 -9.94 -15.97
CA GLY A 262 -0.40 -9.70 -17.34
C GLY A 262 -1.48 -10.16 -18.32
N GLU A 263 -1.44 -9.69 -19.57
CA GLU A 263 -2.38 -10.13 -20.61
C GLU A 263 -2.44 -11.65 -20.67
N GLN A 264 -3.44 -12.24 -20.01
CA GLN A 264 -3.85 -13.61 -20.29
C GLN A 264 -4.53 -13.53 -21.63
N ILE A 265 -3.80 -13.97 -22.66
CA ILE A 265 -4.39 -14.23 -23.97
C ILE A 265 -5.49 -15.27 -23.72
N ASP A 266 -6.72 -14.96 -24.13
CA ASP A 266 -7.86 -15.87 -24.02
C ASP A 266 -7.51 -17.19 -24.73
N ASP A 267 -7.55 -18.32 -24.02
CA ASP A 267 -7.23 -19.65 -24.54
C ASP A 267 -8.00 -19.94 -25.84
N THR A 268 -9.23 -19.41 -25.95
CA THR A 268 -10.09 -19.52 -27.14
C THR A 268 -9.50 -18.78 -28.34
N SER A 269 -8.96 -17.58 -28.13
CA SER A 269 -8.34 -16.76 -29.18
C SER A 269 -7.06 -17.37 -29.74
N VAL A 270 -6.30 -18.13 -28.94
CA VAL A 270 -5.13 -18.88 -29.40
C VAL A 270 -5.57 -20.12 -30.19
N ALA A 271 -6.57 -20.85 -29.70
CA ALA A 271 -7.11 -22.04 -30.37
C ALA A 271 -7.75 -21.74 -31.73
N ASP A 272 -8.32 -20.55 -31.90
CA ASP A 272 -8.90 -20.07 -33.17
C ASP A 272 -7.84 -19.62 -34.18
N ARG A 273 -6.62 -19.31 -33.72
CA ARG A 273 -5.46 -18.98 -34.55
C ARG A 273 -4.60 -20.19 -34.87
N ARG A 274 -5.06 -21.41 -34.56
CA ARG A 274 -4.34 -22.63 -34.94
C ARG A 274 -4.27 -22.73 -36.47
N GLU A 275 -3.07 -22.97 -36.98
CA GLU A 275 -2.85 -23.26 -38.38
C GLU A 275 -2.66 -24.77 -38.54
N ASP A 276 -3.17 -25.34 -39.64
CA ASP A 276 -3.00 -26.76 -39.94
C ASP A 276 -1.58 -27.00 -40.45
N TRP A 277 -0.76 -27.70 -39.66
CA TRP A 277 0.64 -27.96 -39.96
C TRP A 277 0.84 -29.15 -40.91
N GLY A 278 -0.24 -29.87 -41.28
CA GLY A 278 -0.23 -30.97 -42.25
C GLY A 278 0.77 -32.10 -41.91
N ASP A 279 1.26 -32.79 -42.95
CA ASP A 279 2.18 -33.94 -42.84
C ASP A 279 3.63 -33.54 -42.50
N ASN A 280 3.91 -32.25 -42.28
CA ASN A 280 5.27 -31.74 -42.00
C ASN A 280 5.68 -31.91 -40.54
N LEU A 281 4.75 -32.31 -39.66
CA LEU A 281 5.03 -32.62 -38.26
C LEU A 281 5.24 -34.15 -38.14
N PRO A 282 6.46 -34.63 -37.80
CA PRO A 282 6.68 -36.06 -37.60
C PRO A 282 5.80 -36.62 -36.48
N ASP A 283 5.21 -37.81 -36.69
CA ASP A 283 4.31 -38.47 -35.72
C ASP A 283 4.96 -38.75 -34.36
N ASP A 284 6.30 -38.82 -34.33
CA ASP A 284 7.08 -39.09 -33.13
C ASP A 284 7.28 -37.85 -32.22
N VAL A 285 6.86 -36.66 -32.67
CA VAL A 285 6.94 -35.42 -31.88
C VAL A 285 5.88 -35.42 -30.77
N VAL A 286 6.32 -35.29 -29.52
CA VAL A 286 5.45 -35.23 -28.33
C VAL A 286 5.43 -33.88 -27.65
N LEU A 287 6.42 -33.02 -27.92
CA LEU A 287 6.55 -31.68 -27.36
C LEU A 287 7.11 -30.74 -28.43
N ILE A 288 6.57 -29.52 -28.51
CA ILE A 288 7.10 -28.47 -29.39
C ILE A 288 7.56 -27.32 -28.49
N THR A 289 8.76 -26.80 -28.77
CA THR A 289 9.30 -25.59 -28.14
C THR A 289 9.69 -24.60 -29.20
N CYS A 290 9.56 -23.30 -28.94
CA CYS A 290 10.10 -22.25 -29.80
C CYS A 290 11.19 -21.49 -29.04
N GLY A 291 12.41 -21.52 -29.56
CA GLY A 291 13.51 -20.67 -29.10
C GLY A 291 13.52 -19.37 -29.90
N VAL A 292 13.65 -18.24 -29.22
CA VAL A 292 13.80 -16.92 -29.86
C VAL A 292 15.15 -16.36 -29.48
N ASP A 293 16.01 -16.14 -30.47
CA ASP A 293 17.26 -15.42 -30.31
C ASP A 293 17.08 -13.96 -30.74
N VAL A 294 17.45 -13.04 -29.86
CA VAL A 294 17.27 -11.59 -30.06
C VAL A 294 18.57 -10.98 -30.55
N GLN A 295 18.56 -10.44 -31.76
CA GLN A 295 19.69 -9.77 -32.39
C GLN A 295 19.37 -8.28 -32.59
N ASP A 296 20.39 -7.43 -32.78
CA ASP A 296 20.25 -5.97 -32.83
C ASP A 296 19.22 -5.45 -33.87
N ASP A 297 18.90 -6.22 -34.91
CA ASP A 297 18.01 -5.83 -36.00
C ASP A 297 16.91 -6.86 -36.34
N ARG A 298 16.81 -7.95 -35.56
CA ARG A 298 15.88 -9.05 -35.85
C ARG A 298 15.69 -10.00 -34.66
N PHE A 299 14.58 -10.74 -34.72
CA PHE A 299 14.37 -11.96 -33.94
C PHE A 299 14.54 -13.17 -34.85
N GLU A 300 15.34 -14.14 -34.41
CA GLU A 300 15.45 -15.45 -35.06
C GLU A 300 14.67 -16.46 -34.21
N LEU A 301 13.63 -17.05 -34.79
CA LEU A 301 12.75 -18.00 -34.13
C LEU A 301 13.04 -19.39 -34.71
N GLU A 302 13.34 -20.34 -33.84
CA GLU A 302 13.44 -21.75 -34.20
C GLU A 302 12.39 -22.54 -33.44
N VAL A 303 11.49 -23.19 -34.18
CA VAL A 303 10.51 -24.12 -33.64
C VAL A 303 11.09 -25.53 -33.72
N VAL A 304 11.24 -26.18 -32.57
CA VAL A 304 11.83 -27.52 -32.44
C VAL A 304 10.78 -28.49 -31.89
N GLY A 305 10.61 -29.59 -32.59
CA GLY A 305 9.85 -30.75 -32.14
C GLY A 305 10.76 -31.72 -31.40
N TRP A 306 10.28 -32.26 -30.28
CA TRP A 306 10.98 -33.20 -29.42
C TRP A 306 10.23 -34.52 -29.37
N GLY A 307 10.96 -35.60 -29.61
CA GLY A 307 10.51 -36.98 -29.50
C GLY A 307 10.97 -37.63 -28.21
N ARG A 308 10.82 -38.96 -28.15
CA ARG A 308 11.39 -39.74 -27.05
C ARG A 308 12.91 -39.75 -27.13
N ASP A 309 13.56 -39.95 -25.99
CA ASP A 309 15.02 -40.06 -25.89
C ASP A 309 15.80 -38.83 -26.41
N GLU A 310 15.20 -37.63 -26.30
CA GLU A 310 15.78 -36.34 -26.70
C GLU A 310 16.03 -36.21 -28.22
N GLU A 311 15.43 -37.07 -29.04
CA GLU A 311 15.41 -36.88 -30.50
C GLU A 311 14.69 -35.57 -30.84
N CYS A 312 15.27 -34.78 -31.74
CA CYS A 312 14.71 -33.48 -32.10
C CYS A 312 14.72 -33.22 -33.60
N TRP A 313 13.71 -32.46 -34.04
CA TRP A 313 13.53 -32.02 -35.41
C TRP A 313 13.32 -30.51 -35.44
N SER A 314 14.07 -29.80 -36.28
CA SER A 314 13.80 -28.39 -36.57
C SER A 314 12.57 -28.34 -37.48
N LEU A 315 11.46 -27.81 -36.95
CA LEU A 315 10.13 -27.81 -37.59
C LEU A 315 9.91 -26.54 -38.41
N ASP A 316 10.37 -25.40 -37.91
CA ASP A 316 10.29 -24.12 -38.62
C ASP A 316 11.42 -23.19 -38.16
N TYR A 317 11.83 -22.32 -39.07
CA TYR A 317 12.76 -21.25 -38.77
C TYR A 317 12.29 -19.96 -39.43
N GLN A 318 12.03 -18.95 -38.61
CA GLN A 318 11.53 -17.66 -39.06
C GLN A 318 12.44 -16.54 -38.58
N VAL A 319 12.65 -15.55 -39.45
CA VAL A 319 13.40 -14.34 -39.11
C VAL A 319 12.46 -13.15 -39.20
N ILE A 320 12.20 -12.51 -38.06
CA ILE A 320 11.36 -11.32 -37.98
C ILE A 320 12.30 -10.12 -37.82
N TYR A 321 12.47 -9.36 -38.90
CA TYR A 321 13.27 -8.14 -38.88
C TYR A 321 12.55 -7.01 -38.14
N GLY A 322 13.25 -6.32 -37.25
CA GLY A 322 12.75 -5.23 -36.43
C GLY A 322 13.79 -4.78 -35.43
N ASP A 323 13.81 -3.50 -35.07
CA ASP A 323 14.71 -2.96 -34.06
C ASP A 323 14.18 -3.34 -32.65
N PRO A 324 14.81 -4.29 -31.92
CA PRO A 324 14.35 -4.71 -30.61
C PRO A 324 14.62 -3.66 -29.53
N SER A 325 15.46 -2.66 -29.83
CA SER A 325 15.79 -1.54 -28.95
C SER A 325 14.95 -0.29 -29.23
N GLY A 326 14.23 -0.29 -30.35
CA GLY A 326 13.41 0.82 -30.82
C GLY A 326 12.11 0.93 -30.02
N THR A 327 11.86 2.09 -29.41
CA THR A 327 10.54 2.48 -28.91
C THR A 327 9.64 2.87 -30.09
N SER A 328 9.18 1.89 -30.88
CA SER A 328 8.18 2.16 -31.92
C SER A 328 6.77 1.90 -31.39
N SER A 329 6.05 2.99 -31.14
CA SER A 329 4.60 3.00 -31.13
C SER A 329 4.09 2.52 -32.49
N THR A 330 3.58 1.30 -32.57
CA THR A 330 2.84 0.85 -33.75
C THR A 330 1.63 0.07 -33.27
N THR A 331 0.50 0.75 -33.37
CA THR A 331 -0.84 0.18 -33.26
C THR A 331 -0.98 -0.97 -34.25
N ILE A 332 -1.32 -2.15 -33.75
CA ILE A 332 -2.02 -3.19 -34.50
C ILE A 332 -3.44 -3.24 -33.97
#